data_AF-A0A4R3TGU1-F1
#
_entry.id   AF-A0A4R3TGU1-F1
#
_cell.length_a   1.000
_cell.length_b   1.000
_cell.length_c   1.000
_cell.angle_alpha   90.00
_cell.angle_beta   90.00
_cell.angle_gamma   90.00
#
_symmetry.space_group_name_H-M   'P 1'
#
loop_
_entity.id
_entity.type
_entity.pdbx_description
1 polymer ?
#
loop_
_entity_poly.entity_id
_entity_poly.type
_entity_poly.pdbx_seq_one_letter_code
_entity_poly.pdbx_strand_id
1 'polypeptide(L)'
;MWKYECKRHLLYMTTGVIIGALVFGALGWQREGLLATLEMVTSDKAILQDPMTPYLMGALAIGGLVNGLMLMFQLMQRFNINYFIFMMIFFLASELIILAGMVLLLPAFVVCIYGWLTVPNRGKKRMLDKNTVTSVQEVERVYRLHHHYDETCEIYGKNAWNIMLRVNILYFSGILALFLVLMYVEDLFIVMAAGLLYMMLFFQLTKYKNKALQPIIALLYDKCDPQACASAIFALAKKAHKKKNFPLTQQLAQCMIYLNDPHLAIDVLVTSNPSRNGFVYPYHTLMAYAYYQLGDESMVKHHLQECEKSKKGNMAGPMNMFAQQALASIQNKLDLMKQDFRKARTYYMQGLQAQAMPFQLVDSHYYLGLISFVEQDMREAQIHFQYVQQHGNRMYFKEKADSFMETILALEKANEEAYGEQETL
;
A
#
# COMPACT_ATOMS: atom_id res chain seq x y z
N MET A 1 -11.74 -16.25 -2.75
CA MET A 1 -10.31 -15.87 -2.69
C MET A 1 -9.38 -16.97 -3.19
N TRP A 2 -9.54 -18.23 -2.77
CA TRP A 2 -8.66 -19.36 -3.14
C TRP A 2 -8.38 -19.51 -4.65
N LYS A 3 -9.41 -19.43 -5.52
CA LYS A 3 -9.25 -19.47 -7.00
C LYS A 3 -8.25 -18.44 -7.58
N TYR A 4 -8.10 -17.28 -6.94
CA TYR A 4 -7.20 -16.22 -7.39
C TYR A 4 -5.75 -16.42 -6.94
N GLU A 5 -5.54 -17.26 -5.93
CA GLU A 5 -4.20 -17.63 -5.46
C GLU A 5 -3.68 -18.90 -6.14
N CYS A 6 -4.54 -19.72 -6.74
CA CYS A 6 -4.17 -20.99 -7.39
C CYS A 6 -3.01 -20.86 -8.37
N LYS A 7 -2.96 -19.79 -9.19
CA LYS A 7 -1.83 -19.58 -10.12
C LYS A 7 -0.51 -19.32 -9.39
N ARG A 8 -0.54 -18.51 -8.34
CA ARG A 8 0.64 -18.19 -7.52
C ARG A 8 1.08 -19.42 -6.73
N HIS A 9 0.11 -20.12 -6.13
CA HIS A 9 0.33 -21.34 -5.36
C HIS A 9 0.93 -22.45 -6.24
N LEU A 10 0.36 -22.68 -7.44
CA LEU A 10 0.89 -23.62 -8.43
C LEU A 10 2.34 -23.29 -8.79
N LEU A 11 2.64 -22.00 -9.06
CA LEU A 11 3.99 -21.56 -9.40
C LEU A 11 4.98 -21.83 -8.27
N TYR A 12 4.62 -21.53 -7.02
CA TYR A 12 5.48 -21.83 -5.88
C TYR A 12 5.68 -23.33 -5.67
N MET A 13 4.63 -24.15 -5.78
CA MET A 13 4.75 -25.61 -5.68
C MET A 13 5.65 -26.17 -6.79
N THR A 14 5.48 -25.74 -8.04
CA THR A 14 6.35 -26.19 -9.15
C THR A 14 7.80 -25.78 -8.93
N THR A 15 8.05 -24.56 -8.46
CA THR A 15 9.41 -24.10 -8.17
C THR A 15 10.01 -24.89 -7.01
N GLY A 16 9.24 -25.17 -5.95
CA GLY A 16 9.67 -25.99 -4.82
C GLY A 16 10.02 -27.41 -5.23
N VAL A 17 9.19 -28.04 -6.06
CA VAL A 17 9.44 -29.39 -6.62
C VAL A 17 10.74 -29.41 -7.44
N ILE A 18 10.95 -28.44 -8.32
CA ILE A 18 12.17 -28.36 -9.15
C ILE A 18 13.41 -28.14 -8.29
N ILE A 19 13.36 -27.21 -7.33
CA ILE A 19 14.48 -26.94 -6.43
C ILE A 19 14.79 -28.18 -5.58
N GLY A 20 13.76 -28.84 -5.04
CA GLY A 20 13.91 -30.08 -4.28
C GLY A 20 14.58 -31.19 -5.07
N ALA A 21 14.14 -31.41 -6.30
CA ALA A 21 14.76 -32.40 -7.18
C ALA A 21 16.24 -32.08 -7.46
N LEU A 22 16.58 -30.81 -7.70
CA LEU A 22 17.96 -30.40 -7.99
C LEU A 22 18.86 -30.50 -6.75
N VAL A 23 18.38 -30.08 -5.58
CA VAL A 23 19.19 -30.06 -4.36
C VAL A 23 19.48 -31.47 -3.85
N PHE A 24 18.48 -32.34 -3.78
CA PHE A 24 18.67 -33.69 -3.25
C PHE A 24 19.14 -34.69 -4.32
N GLY A 25 18.71 -34.52 -5.57
CA GLY A 25 19.09 -35.38 -6.68
C GLY A 25 20.44 -35.04 -7.29
N ALA A 26 20.63 -33.80 -7.72
CA ALA A 26 21.84 -33.39 -8.45
C ALA A 26 23.00 -32.99 -7.51
N LEU A 27 22.71 -32.30 -6.40
CA LEU A 27 23.74 -31.94 -5.42
C LEU A 27 23.98 -33.01 -4.35
N GLY A 28 23.11 -34.04 -4.28
CA GLY A 28 23.27 -35.18 -3.36
C GLY A 28 23.16 -34.82 -1.88
N TRP A 29 22.55 -33.67 -1.54
CA TRP A 29 22.45 -33.21 -0.16
C TRP A 29 21.60 -34.18 0.70
N GLN A 30 22.11 -34.54 1.88
CA GLN A 30 21.47 -35.49 2.81
C GLN A 30 21.01 -36.83 2.18
N ARG A 31 21.65 -37.28 1.10
CA ARG A 31 21.25 -38.50 0.38
C ARG A 31 21.17 -39.73 1.29
N GLU A 32 22.11 -39.89 2.21
CA GLU A 32 22.15 -41.02 3.15
C GLU A 32 21.00 -40.98 4.16
N GLY A 33 20.72 -39.82 4.76
CA GLY A 33 19.58 -39.65 5.66
C GLY A 33 18.23 -39.84 4.95
N LEU A 34 18.17 -39.43 3.69
CA LEU A 34 16.98 -39.57 2.87
C LEU A 34 16.74 -41.03 2.44
N LEU A 35 17.80 -41.79 2.14
CA LEU A 35 17.72 -43.24 1.92
C LEU A 35 17.36 -43.98 3.22
N ALA A 36 17.94 -43.60 4.36
CA ALA A 36 17.62 -44.19 5.65
C ALA A 36 16.14 -44.00 6.04
N THR A 37 15.55 -42.84 5.76
CA THR A 37 14.11 -42.63 5.97
C THR A 37 13.23 -43.45 5.01
N LEU A 38 13.69 -43.66 3.77
CA LEU A 38 12.98 -44.49 2.80
C LEU A 38 13.04 -45.99 3.16
N GLU A 39 14.17 -46.44 3.73
CA GLU A 39 14.35 -47.80 4.25
C GLU A 39 13.37 -48.14 5.40
N MET A 40 12.87 -47.14 6.13
CA MET A 40 11.82 -47.33 7.14
C MET A 40 10.44 -47.65 6.52
N VAL A 41 10.25 -47.33 5.23
CA VAL A 41 8.95 -47.43 4.54
C VAL A 41 8.95 -48.53 3.49
N THR A 42 10.09 -48.83 2.88
CA THR A 42 10.21 -49.90 1.88
C THR A 42 11.55 -50.62 1.98
N SER A 43 11.53 -51.94 1.84
CA SER A 43 12.71 -52.80 1.80
C SER A 43 13.06 -53.25 0.37
N ASP A 44 12.40 -52.69 -0.64
CA ASP A 44 12.65 -53.02 -2.04
C ASP A 44 13.95 -52.37 -2.54
N LYS A 45 14.94 -53.21 -2.82
CA LYS A 45 16.26 -52.81 -3.32
C LYS A 45 16.19 -52.10 -4.66
N ALA A 46 15.18 -52.39 -5.49
CA ALA A 46 15.01 -51.72 -6.79
C ALA A 46 14.70 -50.23 -6.61
N ILE A 47 13.92 -49.88 -5.59
CA ILE A 47 13.54 -48.50 -5.27
C ILE A 47 14.69 -47.78 -4.56
N LEU A 48 15.36 -48.44 -3.63
CA LEU A 48 16.46 -47.84 -2.86
C LEU A 48 17.71 -47.54 -3.70
N GLN A 49 17.94 -48.34 -4.75
CA GLN A 49 19.11 -48.17 -5.63
C GLN A 49 18.82 -47.37 -6.91
N ASP A 50 17.56 -47.00 -7.16
CA ASP A 50 17.19 -46.23 -8.35
C ASP A 50 17.80 -44.81 -8.29
N PRO A 51 18.58 -44.39 -9.30
CA PRO A 51 19.13 -43.03 -9.38
C PRO A 51 18.07 -41.91 -9.36
N MET A 52 16.80 -42.20 -9.69
CA MET A 52 15.72 -41.21 -9.64
C MET A 52 15.11 -41.02 -8.25
N THR A 53 15.33 -41.95 -7.32
CA THR A 53 14.74 -41.92 -5.98
C THR A 53 15.10 -40.66 -5.18
N PRO A 54 16.37 -40.20 -5.14
CA PRO A 54 16.73 -38.94 -4.47
C PRO A 54 16.06 -37.70 -5.09
N TYR A 55 15.84 -37.69 -6.41
CA TYR A 55 15.14 -36.60 -7.10
C TYR A 55 13.68 -36.53 -6.71
N LEU A 56 12.99 -37.69 -6.69
CA LEU A 56 11.57 -37.79 -6.34
C LEU A 56 11.33 -37.42 -4.88
N MET A 57 12.15 -37.92 -3.97
CA MET A 57 12.02 -37.62 -2.54
C MET A 57 12.35 -36.16 -2.24
N GLY A 58 13.38 -35.60 -2.86
CA GLY A 58 13.69 -34.16 -2.75
C GLY A 58 12.56 -33.28 -3.26
N ALA A 59 11.97 -33.65 -4.41
CA ALA A 59 10.80 -32.99 -4.98
C ALA A 59 9.60 -33.02 -4.01
N LEU A 60 9.33 -34.16 -3.39
CA LEU A 60 8.26 -34.32 -2.42
C LEU A 60 8.52 -33.52 -1.14
N ALA A 61 9.75 -33.55 -0.61
CA ALA A 61 10.10 -32.86 0.63
C ALA A 61 9.99 -31.33 0.50
N ILE A 62 10.68 -30.73 -0.48
CA ILE A 62 10.62 -29.27 -0.66
C ILE A 62 9.27 -28.83 -1.24
N GLY A 63 8.70 -29.58 -2.19
CA GLY A 63 7.36 -29.31 -2.72
C GLY A 63 6.29 -29.37 -1.63
N GLY A 64 6.35 -30.37 -0.76
CA GLY A 64 5.49 -30.55 0.40
C GLY A 64 5.64 -29.43 1.42
N LEU A 65 6.86 -29.03 1.77
CA LEU A 65 7.11 -27.88 2.66
C LEU A 65 6.50 -26.59 2.10
N VAL A 66 6.70 -26.31 0.81
CA VAL A 66 6.14 -25.12 0.15
C VAL A 66 4.60 -25.16 0.14
N ASN A 67 4.01 -26.32 -0.15
CA ASN A 67 2.55 -26.51 -0.13
C ASN A 67 1.99 -26.35 1.30
N GLY A 68 2.61 -26.99 2.29
CA GLY A 68 2.21 -26.90 3.70
C GLY A 68 2.23 -25.46 4.20
N LEU A 69 3.30 -24.72 3.92
CA LEU A 69 3.39 -23.29 4.23
C LEU A 69 2.28 -22.47 3.56
N MET A 70 2.04 -22.67 2.27
CA MET A 70 1.00 -21.93 1.54
C MET A 70 -0.41 -22.22 2.06
N LEU A 71 -0.72 -23.49 2.36
CA LEU A 71 -2.00 -23.88 2.97
C LEU A 71 -2.16 -23.25 4.36
N MET A 72 -1.10 -23.24 5.16
CA MET A 72 -1.09 -22.62 6.48
C MET A 72 -1.29 -21.09 6.40
N PHE A 73 -0.65 -20.42 5.44
CA PHE A 73 -0.89 -19.00 5.16
C PHE A 73 -2.35 -18.72 4.77
N GLN A 74 -2.97 -19.61 3.98
CA GLN A 74 -4.38 -19.47 3.62
C GLN A 74 -5.31 -19.67 4.82
N LEU A 75 -5.01 -20.61 5.72
CA LEU A 75 -5.72 -20.79 6.99
C LEU A 75 -5.57 -19.56 7.88
N MET A 76 -4.35 -19.02 8.02
CA MET A 76 -4.08 -17.80 8.78
C MET A 76 -4.91 -16.63 8.26
N GLN A 77 -4.94 -16.40 6.94
CA GLN A 77 -5.74 -15.33 6.34
C GLN A 77 -7.24 -15.54 6.55
N ARG A 78 -7.71 -16.80 6.50
CA ARG A 78 -9.13 -17.12 6.68
C ARG A 78 -9.61 -16.93 8.11
N PHE A 79 -8.78 -17.30 9.09
CA PHE A 79 -9.11 -17.25 10.52
C PHE A 79 -8.52 -16.04 11.25
N ASN A 80 -7.84 -15.13 10.52
CA ASN A 80 -7.17 -13.95 11.06
C ASN A 80 -6.23 -14.26 12.24
N ILE A 81 -5.51 -15.38 12.15
CA ILE A 81 -4.58 -15.84 13.19
C ILE A 81 -3.41 -14.86 13.26
N ASN A 82 -3.05 -14.42 14.47
CA ASN A 82 -1.90 -13.53 14.68
C ASN A 82 -0.61 -14.17 14.13
N TYR A 83 0.20 -13.38 13.43
CA TYR A 83 1.49 -13.79 12.88
C TYR A 83 2.41 -14.43 13.93
N PHE A 84 2.37 -13.97 15.19
CA PHE A 84 3.16 -14.59 16.27
C PHE A 84 2.72 -16.02 16.59
N ILE A 85 1.41 -16.27 16.63
CA ILE A 85 0.84 -17.61 16.85
C ILE A 85 1.15 -18.51 15.64
N PHE A 86 1.07 -17.97 14.43
CA PHE A 86 1.47 -18.68 13.21
C PHE A 86 2.93 -19.14 13.28
N MET A 87 3.84 -18.25 13.67
CA MET A 87 5.26 -18.60 13.82
C MET A 87 5.46 -19.65 14.90
N MET A 88 4.78 -19.53 16.04
CA MET A 88 4.83 -20.53 17.11
C MET A 88 4.38 -21.91 16.61
N ILE A 89 3.27 -22.00 15.86
CA ILE A 89 2.79 -23.26 15.26
C ILE A 89 3.79 -23.76 14.22
N PHE A 90 4.36 -22.88 13.40
CA PHE A 90 5.36 -23.28 12.41
C PHE A 90 6.60 -23.91 13.07
N PHE A 91 7.08 -23.35 14.18
CA PHE A 91 8.25 -23.88 14.90
C PHE A 91 7.92 -25.11 15.74
N LEU A 92 6.75 -25.18 16.39
CA LEU A 92 6.37 -26.32 17.25
C LEU A 92 5.83 -27.52 16.47
N ALA A 93 5.27 -27.30 15.28
CA ALA A 93 4.61 -28.32 14.47
C ALA A 93 5.16 -28.37 13.03
N SER A 94 6.42 -27.96 12.83
CA SER A 94 7.08 -27.94 11.52
C SER A 94 6.96 -29.28 10.79
N GLU A 95 7.21 -30.38 11.50
CA GLU A 95 7.13 -31.74 10.96
C GLU A 95 5.71 -32.09 10.48
N LEU A 96 4.68 -31.73 11.26
CA LEU A 96 3.29 -31.96 10.90
C LEU A 96 2.86 -31.13 9.69
N ILE A 97 3.38 -29.90 9.56
CA ILE A 97 3.11 -29.02 8.43
C ILE A 97 3.74 -29.57 7.15
N ILE A 98 4.98 -30.05 7.24
CA ILE A 98 5.67 -30.68 6.11
C ILE A 98 4.94 -31.95 5.68
N LEU A 99 4.57 -32.81 6.65
CA LEU A 99 3.81 -34.04 6.38
C LEU A 99 2.46 -33.76 5.73
N ALA A 100 1.67 -32.84 6.29
CA ALA A 100 0.39 -32.44 5.72
C ALA A 100 0.58 -31.85 4.30
N GLY A 101 1.62 -31.05 4.12
CA GLY A 101 1.99 -30.48 2.84
C GLY A 101 2.38 -31.52 1.78
N MET A 102 3.11 -32.58 2.18
CA MET A 102 3.46 -33.72 1.31
C MET A 102 2.23 -34.52 0.91
N VAL A 103 1.39 -34.92 1.87
CA VAL A 103 0.16 -35.71 1.61
C VAL A 103 -0.81 -34.95 0.72
N LEU A 104 -0.95 -33.64 0.93
CA LEU A 104 -1.87 -32.79 0.17
C LEU A 104 -1.26 -32.26 -1.13
N LEU A 105 -0.01 -32.59 -1.48
CA LEU A 105 0.68 -32.01 -2.63
C LEU A 105 -0.06 -32.34 -3.95
N LEU A 106 -0.34 -33.62 -4.21
CA LEU A 106 -1.06 -34.07 -5.40
C LEU A 106 -2.51 -33.51 -5.46
N PRO A 107 -3.32 -33.61 -4.39
CA PRO A 107 -4.61 -32.93 -4.35
C PRO A 107 -4.50 -31.42 -4.63
N ALA A 108 -3.51 -30.73 -4.06
CA ALA A 108 -3.31 -29.30 -4.25
C ALA A 108 -2.97 -28.95 -5.71
N PHE A 109 -2.18 -29.78 -6.41
CA PHE A 109 -1.93 -29.63 -7.84
C PHE A 109 -3.22 -29.71 -8.66
N VAL A 110 -4.02 -30.77 -8.47
CA VAL A 110 -5.30 -30.96 -9.19
C VAL A 110 -6.23 -29.77 -8.96
N VAL A 111 -6.37 -29.39 -7.69
CA VAL A 111 -7.29 -28.36 -7.21
C VAL A 111 -6.82 -26.96 -7.70
N CYS A 112 -5.51 -26.69 -7.74
CA CYS A 112 -4.96 -25.45 -8.30
C CYS A 112 -5.04 -25.38 -9.83
N ILE A 113 -4.84 -26.48 -10.56
CA ILE A 113 -4.99 -26.53 -12.02
C ILE A 113 -6.45 -26.31 -12.39
N TYR A 114 -7.39 -27.00 -11.72
CA TYR A 114 -8.82 -26.76 -11.90
C TYR A 114 -9.21 -25.32 -11.57
N GLY A 115 -8.70 -24.76 -10.47
CA GLY A 115 -8.91 -23.36 -10.11
C GLY A 115 -8.37 -22.40 -11.17
N TRP A 116 -7.22 -22.69 -11.76
CA TRP A 116 -6.64 -21.87 -12.83
C TRP A 116 -7.44 -21.95 -14.14
N LEU A 117 -7.90 -23.15 -14.53
CA LEU A 117 -8.69 -23.37 -15.75
C LEU A 117 -10.12 -22.80 -15.65
N THR A 118 -10.73 -22.84 -14.46
CA THR A 118 -12.11 -22.37 -14.23
C THR A 118 -12.22 -20.88 -13.92
N VAL A 119 -11.10 -20.19 -13.65
CA VAL A 119 -11.13 -18.73 -13.53
C VAL A 119 -11.28 -18.15 -14.94
N PRO A 120 -12.37 -17.40 -15.22
CA PRO A 120 -12.60 -16.86 -16.55
C PRO A 120 -11.38 -16.07 -17.01
N ASN A 121 -10.94 -16.36 -18.23
CA ASN A 121 -9.70 -15.86 -18.80
C ASN A 121 -9.72 -14.33 -18.84
N ARG A 122 -9.22 -13.69 -17.76
CA ARG A 122 -9.11 -12.23 -17.67
C ARG A 122 -8.22 -11.68 -18.78
N GLY A 123 -7.55 -12.48 -19.61
CA GLY A 123 -6.84 -12.04 -20.80
C GLY A 123 -7.67 -11.10 -21.70
N LYS A 124 -8.98 -11.36 -21.86
CA LYS A 124 -9.88 -10.44 -22.59
C LYS A 124 -10.12 -9.12 -21.83
N LYS A 125 -10.30 -9.15 -20.50
CA LYS A 125 -10.40 -7.94 -19.65
C LYS A 125 -9.07 -7.18 -19.58
N ARG A 126 -7.94 -7.89 -19.65
CA ARG A 126 -6.56 -7.38 -19.62
C ARG A 126 -6.10 -6.84 -20.98
N MET A 127 -6.77 -7.22 -22.07
CA MET A 127 -6.63 -6.57 -23.38
C MET A 127 -7.47 -5.29 -23.46
N LEU A 128 -8.65 -5.25 -22.81
CA LEU A 128 -9.37 -4.01 -22.55
C LEU A 128 -8.58 -3.07 -21.60
N ASP A 129 -7.97 -3.58 -20.53
CA ASP A 129 -7.08 -2.81 -19.61
C ASP A 129 -5.68 -2.55 -20.19
N LYS A 130 -5.29 -3.18 -21.31
CA LYS A 130 -4.03 -2.83 -22.01
C LYS A 130 -4.21 -1.61 -22.90
N ASN A 131 -5.46 -1.27 -23.22
CA ASN A 131 -5.83 -0.07 -23.95
C ASN A 131 -6.14 1.11 -23.02
N THR A 132 -5.99 0.98 -21.69
CA THR A 132 -6.09 2.13 -20.80
C THR A 132 -4.80 2.94 -20.87
N VAL A 133 -4.99 4.17 -21.30
CA VAL A 133 -4.02 5.25 -21.53
C VAL A 133 -3.21 5.63 -20.26
N THR A 134 -3.48 5.04 -19.10
CA THR A 134 -2.89 5.39 -17.80
C THR A 134 -1.54 4.71 -17.50
N SER A 135 -0.56 4.89 -18.39
CA SER A 135 0.83 4.50 -18.09
C SER A 135 1.50 5.55 -17.18
N VAL A 136 2.51 5.14 -16.40
CA VAL A 136 3.30 6.08 -15.57
C VAL A 136 3.85 7.24 -16.41
N GLN A 137 4.26 6.95 -17.65
CA GLN A 137 4.79 7.95 -18.58
C GLN A 137 3.72 8.93 -19.05
N GLU A 138 2.49 8.46 -19.27
CA GLU A 138 1.40 9.31 -19.71
C GLU A 138 0.92 10.23 -18.59
N VAL A 139 0.81 9.70 -17.37
CA VAL A 139 0.51 10.50 -16.18
C VAL A 139 1.59 11.56 -15.94
N GLU A 140 2.87 11.21 -16.11
CA GLU A 140 3.97 12.20 -16.04
C GLU A 140 3.88 13.24 -17.16
N ARG A 141 3.52 12.82 -18.38
CA ARG A 141 3.35 13.74 -19.53
C ARG A 141 2.24 14.75 -19.25
N VAL A 142 1.07 14.29 -18.81
CA VAL A 142 -0.08 15.15 -18.46
C VAL A 142 0.27 16.07 -17.29
N TYR A 143 0.95 15.54 -16.26
CA TYR A 143 1.44 16.37 -15.15
C TYR A 143 2.31 17.52 -15.65
N ARG A 144 3.29 17.26 -16.52
CA ARG A 144 4.19 18.30 -17.06
C ARG A 144 3.48 19.34 -17.95
N LEU A 145 2.28 19.03 -18.45
CA LEU A 145 1.48 20.00 -19.22
C LEU A 145 0.72 20.98 -18.32
N HIS A 146 0.27 20.54 -17.15
CA HIS A 146 -0.52 21.35 -16.23
C HIS A 146 0.30 21.97 -15.09
N HIS A 147 1.39 21.31 -14.70
CA HIS A 147 2.16 21.62 -13.50
C HIS A 147 3.66 21.69 -13.80
N HIS A 148 4.37 22.59 -13.10
CA HIS A 148 5.81 22.73 -13.25
C HIS A 148 6.56 21.55 -12.58
N TYR A 149 7.54 20.99 -13.29
CA TYR A 149 8.38 19.91 -12.79
C TYR A 149 9.66 20.48 -12.15
N ASP A 150 9.86 20.25 -10.85
CA ASP A 150 11.07 20.71 -10.16
C ASP A 150 12.20 19.69 -10.25
N GLU A 151 13.20 20.00 -11.08
CA GLU A 151 14.37 19.14 -11.30
C GLU A 151 15.26 19.02 -10.05
N THR A 152 15.25 20.02 -9.16
CA THR A 152 16.07 19.98 -7.93
C THR A 152 15.61 18.85 -6.99
N CYS A 153 14.32 18.51 -7.06
CA CYS A 153 13.71 17.45 -6.27
C CYS A 153 14.05 16.03 -6.76
N GLU A 154 14.69 15.88 -7.94
CA GLU A 154 15.14 14.57 -8.42
C GLU A 154 16.14 13.89 -7.47
N ILE A 155 16.90 14.69 -6.70
CA ILE A 155 17.91 14.20 -5.74
C ILE A 155 17.24 13.29 -4.71
N TYR A 156 16.06 13.67 -4.20
CA TYR A 156 15.32 12.87 -3.22
C TYR A 156 14.92 11.50 -3.78
N GLY A 157 14.39 11.47 -5.01
CA GLY A 157 14.02 10.24 -5.70
C GLY A 157 15.22 9.32 -5.98
N LYS A 158 16.35 9.88 -6.44
CA LYS A 158 17.59 9.14 -6.70
C LYS A 158 18.17 8.54 -5.42
N ASN A 159 18.23 9.33 -4.34
CA ASN A 159 18.76 8.86 -3.05
C ASN A 159 17.90 7.75 -2.45
N ALA A 160 16.57 7.91 -2.47
CA ALA A 160 15.65 6.88 -2.01
C ALA A 160 15.83 5.56 -2.78
N TRP A 161 15.94 5.62 -4.12
CA TRP A 161 16.19 4.43 -4.94
C TRP A 161 17.49 3.73 -4.59
N ASN A 162 18.59 4.48 -4.47
CA ASN A 162 19.90 3.91 -4.15
C ASN A 162 19.90 3.18 -2.80
N ILE A 163 19.24 3.77 -1.79
CA ILE A 163 19.08 3.13 -0.48
C ILE A 163 18.21 1.88 -0.59
N MET A 164 17.07 1.96 -1.29
CA MET A 164 16.18 0.81 -1.49
C MET A 164 16.89 -0.36 -2.20
N LEU A 165 17.73 -0.06 -3.18
CA LEU A 165 18.50 -1.06 -3.92
C LEU A 165 19.54 -1.73 -3.02
N ARG A 166 20.32 -0.96 -2.24
CA ARG A 166 21.28 -1.50 -1.26
C ARG A 166 20.60 -2.40 -0.23
N VAL A 167 19.45 -1.97 0.30
CA VAL A 167 18.67 -2.77 1.27
C VAL A 167 18.14 -4.06 0.64
N ASN A 168 17.63 -4.01 -0.60
CA ASN A 168 17.17 -5.22 -1.27
C ASN A 168 18.34 -6.19 -1.54
N ILE A 169 19.52 -5.70 -1.92
CA ILE A 169 20.72 -6.55 -2.09
C ILE A 169 21.08 -7.22 -0.77
N LEU A 170 21.12 -6.45 0.33
CA LEU A 170 21.43 -6.98 1.66
C LEU A 170 20.39 -8.01 2.13
N TYR A 171 19.12 -7.80 1.79
CA TYR A 171 18.05 -8.76 2.03
C TYR A 171 18.30 -10.08 1.30
N PHE A 172 18.63 -10.03 0.00
CA PHE A 172 18.93 -11.22 -0.79
C PHE A 172 20.19 -11.94 -0.30
N SER A 173 21.25 -11.22 0.05
CA SER A 173 22.45 -11.84 0.63
C SER A 173 22.17 -12.51 1.97
N GLY A 174 21.29 -11.94 2.79
CA GLY A 174 20.87 -12.56 4.05
C GLY A 174 20.07 -13.84 3.84
N ILE A 175 19.20 -13.92 2.82
CA ILE A 175 18.51 -15.18 2.46
C ILE A 175 19.53 -16.23 2.03
N LEU A 176 20.49 -15.86 1.19
CA LEU A 176 21.52 -16.78 0.72
C LEU A 176 22.36 -17.30 1.89
N ALA A 177 22.76 -16.43 2.82
CA ALA A 177 23.49 -16.83 4.03
C ALA A 177 22.67 -17.79 4.91
N LEU A 178 21.38 -17.50 5.12
CA LEU A 178 20.49 -18.37 5.88
C LEU A 178 20.30 -19.73 5.20
N PHE A 179 20.21 -19.75 3.87
CA PHE A 179 20.15 -20.97 3.09
C PHE A 179 21.43 -21.81 3.27
N LEU A 180 22.61 -21.19 3.23
CA LEU A 180 23.88 -21.89 3.47
C LEU A 180 23.97 -22.44 4.91
N VAL A 181 23.57 -21.67 5.92
CA VAL A 181 23.52 -22.15 7.31
C VAL A 181 22.61 -23.37 7.42
N LEU A 182 21.43 -23.33 6.80
CA LEU A 182 20.50 -24.45 6.79
C LEU A 182 21.06 -25.68 6.06
N MET A 183 21.92 -25.48 5.04
CA MET A 183 22.52 -26.58 4.29
C MET A 183 23.68 -27.28 5.00
N TYR A 184 24.52 -26.51 5.71
CA TYR A 184 25.81 -27.01 6.20
C TYR A 184 25.88 -27.19 7.73
N VAL A 185 24.92 -26.65 8.48
CA VAL A 185 24.93 -26.74 9.95
C VAL A 185 23.89 -27.76 10.42
N GLU A 186 24.37 -28.82 11.05
CA GLU A 186 23.52 -29.89 11.60
C GLU A 186 22.89 -29.51 12.96
N ASP A 187 23.50 -28.58 13.69
CA ASP A 187 23.00 -28.11 14.98
C ASP A 187 21.76 -27.22 14.82
N LEU A 188 20.61 -27.78 15.22
CA LEU A 188 19.31 -27.12 15.17
C LEU A 188 19.27 -25.80 15.94
N PHE A 189 20.00 -25.66 17.06
CA PHE A 189 20.03 -24.43 17.84
C PHE A 189 20.71 -23.30 17.07
N ILE A 190 21.81 -23.60 16.37
CA ILE A 190 22.55 -22.62 15.57
C ILE A 190 21.68 -22.15 14.39
N VAL A 191 20.99 -23.08 13.72
CA VAL A 191 20.07 -22.76 12.62
C VAL A 191 18.92 -21.87 13.11
N MET A 192 18.34 -22.18 14.28
CA MET A 192 17.26 -21.39 14.87
C MET A 192 17.73 -19.98 15.27
N ALA A 193 18.92 -19.87 15.90
CA ALA A 193 19.50 -18.59 16.27
C ALA A 193 19.80 -17.70 15.05
N ALA A 194 20.35 -18.30 13.98
CA ALA A 194 20.60 -17.60 12.72
C ALA A 194 19.30 -17.12 12.05
N GLY A 195 18.25 -17.93 12.08
CA GLY A 195 16.93 -17.56 11.58
C GLY A 195 16.30 -16.39 12.35
N LEU A 196 16.41 -16.40 13.67
CA LEU A 196 15.89 -15.31 14.51
C LEU A 196 16.66 -14.01 14.28
N LEU A 197 17.99 -14.07 14.18
CA LEU A 197 18.85 -12.92 13.87
C LEU A 197 18.51 -12.33 12.49
N TYR A 198 18.35 -13.18 11.48
CA TYR A 198 17.93 -12.75 10.15
C TYR A 198 16.58 -12.03 10.17
N MET A 199 15.61 -12.53 10.95
CA MET A 199 14.29 -11.88 11.08
C MET A 199 14.38 -10.51 11.76
N MET A 200 15.21 -10.37 12.80
CA MET A 200 15.47 -9.07 13.44
C MET A 200 16.10 -8.07 12.46
N LEU A 201 17.10 -8.51 11.69
CA LEU A 201 17.71 -7.69 10.64
C LEU A 201 16.70 -7.32 9.55
N PHE A 202 15.89 -8.27 9.09
CA PHE A 202 14.85 -8.03 8.09
C PHE A 202 13.86 -6.95 8.53
N PHE A 203 13.43 -6.98 9.79
CA PHE A 203 12.55 -5.97 10.36
C PHE A 203 13.21 -4.59 10.38
N GLN A 204 14.48 -4.50 10.84
CA GLN A 204 15.24 -3.25 10.84
C GLN A 204 15.47 -2.70 9.42
N LEU A 205 15.77 -3.57 8.46
CA LEU A 205 15.97 -3.22 7.06
C LEU A 205 14.67 -2.69 6.42
N THR A 206 13.54 -3.30 6.74
CA THR A 206 12.22 -2.83 6.29
C THR A 206 11.91 -1.44 6.87
N LYS A 207 12.21 -1.23 8.16
CA LYS A 207 12.07 0.08 8.81
C LYS A 207 12.98 1.13 8.17
N TYR A 208 14.25 0.79 7.90
CA TYR A 208 15.21 1.69 7.26
C TYR A 208 14.80 2.04 5.82
N LYS A 209 14.30 1.06 5.06
CA LYS A 209 13.73 1.26 3.73
C LYS A 209 12.56 2.24 3.75
N ASN A 210 11.65 2.13 4.72
CA ASN A 210 10.54 3.06 4.87
C ASN A 210 11.02 4.47 5.28
N LYS A 211 12.06 4.56 6.12
CA LYS A 211 12.70 5.85 6.44
C LYS A 211 13.32 6.53 5.23
N ALA A 212 13.81 5.79 4.24
CA ALA A 212 14.37 6.36 3.03
C ALA A 212 13.34 7.11 2.16
N LEU A 213 12.04 6.79 2.30
CA LEU A 213 10.95 7.47 1.60
C LEU A 213 10.44 8.71 2.36
N GLN A 214 10.76 8.84 3.66
CA GLN A 214 10.30 9.95 4.50
C GLN A 214 10.69 11.34 3.97
N PRO A 215 11.91 11.57 3.42
CA PRO A 215 12.25 12.89 2.86
C PRO A 215 11.33 13.33 1.72
N ILE A 216 10.84 12.39 0.90
CA ILE A 216 9.88 12.68 -0.18
C ILE A 216 8.50 12.99 0.41
N ILE A 217 8.09 12.19 1.39
CA ILE A 217 6.79 12.30 2.08
C ILE A 217 6.69 13.62 2.86
N ALA A 218 7.77 14.04 3.53
CA ALA A 218 7.87 15.28 4.30
C ALA A 218 7.68 16.55 3.42
N LEU A 219 8.01 16.50 2.12
CA LEU A 219 7.75 17.62 1.22
C LEU A 219 6.26 17.97 1.18
N LEU A 220 5.38 16.95 1.19
CA LEU A 220 3.94 17.17 1.22
C LEU A 220 3.44 17.48 2.62
N TYR A 221 3.76 16.63 3.61
CA TYR A 221 3.10 16.70 4.92
C TYR A 221 3.67 17.77 5.85
N ASP A 222 4.98 18.05 5.77
CA ASP A 222 5.64 19.03 6.65
C ASP A 222 5.80 20.38 5.95
N LYS A 223 6.16 20.39 4.66
CA LYS A 223 6.41 21.61 3.89
C LYS A 223 5.22 22.11 3.06
N CYS A 224 4.12 21.37 3.01
CA CYS A 224 2.94 21.72 2.21
C CYS A 224 3.28 22.00 0.73
N ASP A 225 4.24 21.25 0.16
CA ASP A 225 4.70 21.41 -1.23
C ASP A 225 4.33 20.17 -2.07
N PRO A 226 3.11 20.12 -2.61
CA PRO A 226 2.67 19.00 -3.45
C PRO A 226 3.44 18.91 -4.77
N GLN A 227 3.94 20.03 -5.29
CA GLN A 227 4.69 20.08 -6.54
C GLN A 227 6.08 19.45 -6.41
N ALA A 228 6.81 19.81 -5.34
CA ALA A 228 8.11 19.22 -5.03
C ALA A 228 7.98 17.71 -4.73
N CYS A 229 6.95 17.34 -3.96
CA CYS A 229 6.67 15.94 -3.64
C CYS A 229 6.36 15.11 -4.91
N ALA A 230 5.46 15.59 -5.78
CA ALA A 230 5.14 14.94 -7.04
C ALA A 230 6.38 14.76 -7.93
N SER A 231 7.19 15.81 -8.09
CA SER A 231 8.41 15.79 -8.89
C SER A 231 9.41 14.73 -8.40
N ALA A 232 9.59 14.62 -7.08
CA ALA A 232 10.43 13.59 -6.45
C ALA A 232 9.88 12.16 -6.65
N ILE A 233 8.55 11.98 -6.60
CA ILE A 233 7.90 10.67 -6.84
C ILE A 233 8.07 10.23 -8.30
N PHE A 234 7.91 11.15 -9.27
CA PHE A 234 8.18 10.87 -10.68
C PHE A 234 9.64 10.48 -10.91
N ALA A 235 10.59 11.20 -10.30
CA ALA A 235 12.02 10.86 -10.38
C ALA A 235 12.31 9.45 -9.84
N LEU A 236 11.70 9.08 -8.70
CA LEU A 236 11.80 7.74 -8.13
C LEU A 236 11.20 6.68 -9.06
N ALA A 237 10.02 6.94 -9.65
CA ALA A 237 9.36 6.02 -10.57
C ALA A 237 10.18 5.77 -11.84
N LYS A 238 10.78 6.83 -12.39
CA LYS A 238 11.69 6.79 -13.55
C LYS A 238 12.93 5.95 -13.25
N LYS A 239 13.61 6.18 -12.12
CA LYS A 239 14.78 5.40 -11.70
C LYS A 239 14.45 3.94 -11.39
N ALA A 240 13.28 3.69 -10.83
CA ALA A 240 12.80 2.34 -10.55
C ALA A 240 12.23 1.61 -11.78
N HIS A 241 12.28 2.23 -12.97
CA HIS A 241 11.72 1.72 -14.23
C HIS A 241 10.26 1.23 -14.10
N LYS A 242 9.44 1.94 -13.32
CA LYS A 242 8.04 1.59 -13.08
C LYS A 242 7.19 1.93 -14.30
N LYS A 243 6.49 0.93 -14.83
CA LYS A 243 5.62 1.09 -16.02
C LYS A 243 4.13 1.23 -15.72
N LYS A 244 3.68 0.59 -14.63
CA LYS A 244 2.24 0.41 -14.36
C LYS A 244 1.74 1.04 -13.06
N ASN A 245 2.60 1.19 -12.06
CA ASN A 245 2.20 1.62 -10.72
C ASN A 245 3.29 2.49 -10.11
N PHE A 246 2.89 3.56 -9.43
CA PHE A 246 3.81 4.43 -8.70
C PHE A 246 4.23 3.83 -7.35
N PRO A 247 5.49 4.01 -6.91
CA PRO A 247 5.97 3.53 -5.60
C PRO A 247 5.27 4.23 -4.41
N LEU A 248 4.74 5.44 -4.61
CA LEU A 248 4.03 6.27 -3.63
C LEU A 248 2.71 6.78 -4.25
N THR A 249 1.85 5.85 -4.69
CA THR A 249 0.64 6.19 -5.46
C THR A 249 -0.33 7.08 -4.66
N GLN A 250 -0.49 6.83 -3.36
CA GLN A 250 -1.41 7.60 -2.50
C GLN A 250 -0.94 9.04 -2.30
N GLN A 251 0.35 9.23 -2.01
CA GLN A 251 0.93 10.55 -1.84
C GLN A 251 0.91 11.32 -3.15
N LEU A 252 1.17 10.66 -4.28
CA LEU A 252 1.08 11.30 -5.60
C LEU A 252 -0.34 11.77 -5.90
N ALA A 253 -1.36 10.94 -5.63
CA ALA A 253 -2.75 11.32 -5.81
C ALA A 253 -3.16 12.48 -4.89
N GLN A 254 -2.69 12.49 -3.64
CA GLN A 254 -2.85 13.64 -2.75
C GLN A 254 -2.21 14.89 -3.38
N CYS A 255 -0.98 14.80 -3.88
CA CYS A 255 -0.33 15.94 -4.54
C CYS A 255 -1.22 16.51 -5.66
N MET A 256 -1.83 15.67 -6.50
CA MET A 256 -2.71 16.13 -7.58
C MET A 256 -3.98 16.81 -7.06
N ILE A 257 -4.62 16.26 -6.01
CA ILE A 257 -5.75 16.90 -5.32
C ILE A 257 -5.37 18.30 -4.81
N TYR A 258 -4.20 18.42 -4.20
CA TYR A 258 -3.70 19.69 -3.63
C TYR A 258 -3.01 20.62 -4.64
N LEU A 259 -2.92 20.19 -5.90
CA LEU A 259 -2.61 21.02 -7.07
C LEU A 259 -3.87 21.37 -7.88
N ASN A 260 -5.07 21.08 -7.34
CA ASN A 260 -6.36 21.34 -7.98
C ASN A 260 -6.55 20.59 -9.32
N ASP A 261 -5.97 19.40 -9.46
CA ASP A 261 -6.14 18.53 -10.65
C ASP A 261 -6.75 17.17 -10.25
N PRO A 262 -8.07 17.13 -9.95
CA PRO A 262 -8.74 15.92 -9.50
C PRO A 262 -8.81 14.82 -10.57
N HIS A 263 -8.81 15.18 -11.87
CA HIS A 263 -8.78 14.20 -12.96
C HIS A 263 -7.47 13.43 -12.97
N LEU A 264 -6.35 14.15 -12.88
CA LEU A 264 -5.03 13.51 -12.80
C LEU A 264 -4.86 12.69 -11.51
N ALA A 265 -5.48 13.12 -10.40
CA ALA A 265 -5.53 12.34 -9.17
C ALA A 265 -6.24 10.98 -9.36
N ILE A 266 -7.38 10.97 -10.07
CA ILE A 266 -8.12 9.75 -10.40
C ILE A 266 -7.26 8.84 -11.29
N ASP A 267 -6.61 9.38 -12.33
CA ASP A 267 -5.74 8.61 -13.22
C ASP A 267 -4.58 7.97 -12.46
N VAL A 268 -3.96 8.70 -11.54
CA VAL A 268 -2.94 8.16 -10.62
C VAL A 268 -3.50 7.02 -9.78
N LEU A 269 -4.67 7.19 -9.18
CA LEU A 269 -5.28 6.16 -8.31
C LEU A 269 -5.68 4.90 -9.08
N VAL A 270 -6.20 5.03 -10.31
CA VAL A 270 -6.56 3.88 -11.17
C VAL A 270 -5.34 3.02 -11.52
N THR A 271 -4.12 3.59 -11.51
CA THR A 271 -2.90 2.79 -11.68
C THR A 271 -2.66 1.83 -10.51
N SER A 272 -3.27 2.06 -9.35
CA SER A 272 -3.17 1.19 -8.17
C SER A 272 -4.27 0.14 -8.11
N ASN A 273 -3.98 -1.00 -7.49
CA ASN A 273 -5.00 -2.02 -7.22
C ASN A 273 -5.46 -1.89 -5.76
N PRO A 274 -6.70 -1.44 -5.48
CA PRO A 274 -7.18 -1.20 -4.13
C PRO A 274 -7.25 -2.48 -3.29
N SER A 275 -7.43 -3.64 -3.92
CA SER A 275 -7.59 -4.93 -3.22
C SER A 275 -6.26 -5.53 -2.74
N ARG A 276 -5.11 -4.89 -3.00
CA ARG A 276 -3.79 -5.36 -2.55
C ARG A 276 -3.27 -4.46 -1.43
N ASN A 277 -2.66 -5.06 -0.41
CA ASN A 277 -1.81 -4.40 0.59
C ASN A 277 -2.49 -3.37 1.55
N GLY A 278 -3.76 -3.54 1.91
CA GLY A 278 -4.41 -2.67 2.91
C GLY A 278 -4.69 -1.25 2.41
N PHE A 279 -4.63 -1.02 1.10
CA PHE A 279 -4.83 0.30 0.48
C PHE A 279 -6.30 0.66 0.20
N VAL A 280 -7.25 -0.18 0.60
CA VAL A 280 -8.68 -0.01 0.32
C VAL A 280 -9.21 1.31 0.88
N TYR A 281 -8.95 1.60 2.16
CA TYR A 281 -9.48 2.80 2.81
C TYR A 281 -8.91 4.10 2.23
N PRO A 282 -7.57 4.30 2.14
CA PRO A 282 -7.08 5.56 1.59
C PRO A 282 -7.37 5.70 0.10
N TYR A 283 -7.49 4.60 -0.66
CA TYR A 283 -7.93 4.66 -2.06
C TYR A 283 -9.33 5.28 -2.18
N HIS A 284 -10.31 4.77 -1.41
CA HIS A 284 -11.67 5.29 -1.46
C HIS A 284 -11.78 6.71 -0.90
N THR A 285 -11.02 7.04 0.15
CA THR A 285 -10.96 8.40 0.69
C THR A 285 -10.41 9.39 -0.34
N LEU A 286 -9.34 9.06 -1.06
CA LEU A 286 -8.76 9.96 -2.08
C LEU A 286 -9.63 10.06 -3.33
N MET A 287 -10.24 8.95 -3.77
CA MET A 287 -11.21 9.00 -4.88
C MET A 287 -12.41 9.89 -4.52
N ALA A 288 -12.98 9.72 -3.33
CA ALA A 288 -14.08 10.56 -2.86
C ALA A 288 -13.68 12.04 -2.77
N TYR A 289 -12.45 12.35 -2.34
CA TYR A 289 -11.94 13.72 -2.34
C TYR A 289 -11.87 14.29 -3.78
N ALA A 290 -11.31 13.54 -4.73
CA ALA A 290 -11.22 13.99 -6.12
C ALA A 290 -12.61 14.23 -6.74
N TYR A 291 -13.57 13.32 -6.53
CA TYR A 291 -14.95 13.51 -7.00
C TYR A 291 -15.69 14.64 -6.28
N TYR A 292 -15.36 14.90 -5.01
CA TYR A 292 -15.86 16.08 -4.30
C TYR A 292 -15.39 17.38 -4.98
N GLN A 293 -14.11 17.48 -5.37
CA GLN A 293 -13.60 18.64 -6.12
C GLN A 293 -14.26 18.79 -7.50
N LEU A 294 -14.68 17.68 -8.11
CA LEU A 294 -15.44 17.68 -9.38
C LEU A 294 -16.94 17.99 -9.19
N GLY A 295 -17.44 18.04 -7.96
CA GLY A 295 -18.86 18.26 -7.66
C GLY A 295 -19.77 17.03 -7.90
N ASP A 296 -19.21 15.83 -8.09
CA ASP A 296 -20.00 14.62 -8.35
C ASP A 296 -20.41 13.89 -7.07
N GLU A 297 -21.57 14.26 -6.50
CA GLU A 297 -22.07 13.68 -5.25
C GLU A 297 -22.35 12.17 -5.40
N SER A 298 -22.73 11.72 -6.60
CA SER A 298 -23.08 10.32 -6.86
C SER A 298 -21.86 9.41 -6.71
N MET A 299 -20.71 9.86 -7.19
CA MET A 299 -19.45 9.14 -7.09
C MET A 299 -18.85 9.19 -5.68
N VAL A 300 -19.03 10.29 -4.95
CA VAL A 300 -18.66 10.35 -3.53
C VAL A 300 -19.48 9.32 -2.71
N LYS A 301 -20.81 9.24 -2.93
CA LYS A 301 -21.68 8.22 -2.32
C LYS A 301 -21.26 6.80 -2.70
N HIS A 302 -20.92 6.57 -3.97
CA HIS A 302 -20.44 5.27 -4.44
C HIS A 302 -19.20 4.83 -3.64
N HIS A 303 -18.23 5.71 -3.47
CA HIS A 303 -17.02 5.40 -2.71
C HIS A 303 -17.26 5.24 -1.20
N LEU A 304 -18.24 5.93 -0.62
CA LEU A 304 -18.67 5.67 0.76
C LEU A 304 -19.21 4.23 0.89
N GLN A 305 -20.11 3.81 0.01
CA GLN A 305 -20.71 2.47 0.04
C GLN A 305 -19.67 1.36 -0.17
N GLU A 306 -18.70 1.54 -1.07
CA GLU A 306 -17.60 0.58 -1.27
C GLU A 306 -16.68 0.50 -0.04
N CYS A 307 -16.43 1.64 0.62
CA CYS A 307 -15.68 1.70 1.87
C CYS A 307 -16.41 0.96 3.01
N GLU A 308 -17.74 1.12 3.14
CA GLU A 308 -18.57 0.41 4.12
C GLU A 308 -18.62 -1.09 3.88
N LYS A 309 -18.75 -1.52 2.62
CA LYS A 309 -18.70 -2.95 2.26
C LYS A 309 -17.38 -3.58 2.68
N SER A 310 -16.28 -2.83 2.53
CA SER A 310 -14.93 -3.28 2.89
C SER A 310 -14.73 -3.49 4.40
N LYS A 311 -15.57 -2.86 5.23
CA LYS A 311 -15.58 -3.02 6.69
C LYS A 311 -16.22 -4.34 7.16
N LYS A 312 -16.96 -5.07 6.33
CA LYS A 312 -17.80 -6.24 6.71
C LYS A 312 -17.04 -7.54 7.07
N GLY A 313 -15.89 -7.44 7.73
CA GLY A 313 -15.20 -8.56 8.41
C GLY A 313 -15.01 -8.24 9.89
N ASN A 314 -14.80 -9.26 10.74
CA ASN A 314 -14.50 -9.09 12.18
C ASN A 314 -13.14 -8.38 12.36
N MET A 315 -13.12 -7.05 12.19
CA MET A 315 -11.95 -6.21 12.42
C MET A 315 -12.02 -5.67 13.86
N ALA A 316 -11.48 -6.42 14.81
CA ALA A 316 -11.13 -5.88 16.12
C ALA A 316 -9.78 -5.14 16.03
N GLY A 317 -9.62 -4.04 16.78
CA GLY A 317 -8.34 -3.34 16.93
C GLY A 317 -8.11 -2.14 15.98
N PRO A 318 -6.84 -1.71 15.77
CA PRO A 318 -6.47 -0.47 15.09
C PRO A 318 -7.03 -0.31 13.66
N MET A 319 -7.28 -1.42 12.95
CA MET A 319 -7.85 -1.38 11.60
C MET A 319 -9.29 -0.85 11.57
N ASN A 320 -10.07 -1.05 12.64
CA ASN A 320 -11.41 -0.48 12.74
C ASN A 320 -11.36 1.04 12.93
N MET A 321 -10.34 1.56 13.64
CA MET A 321 -10.15 3.00 13.79
C MET A 321 -9.81 3.65 12.43
N PHE A 322 -8.91 3.05 11.64
CA PHE A 322 -8.62 3.54 10.29
C PHE A 322 -9.84 3.49 9.37
N ALA A 323 -10.65 2.44 9.47
CA ALA A 323 -11.91 2.33 8.72
C ALA A 323 -12.90 3.45 9.11
N GLN A 324 -13.05 3.72 10.42
CA GLN A 324 -13.91 4.78 10.91
C GLN A 324 -13.43 6.17 10.48
N GLN A 325 -12.13 6.44 10.54
CA GLN A 325 -11.54 7.70 10.06
C GLN A 325 -11.79 7.89 8.55
N ALA A 326 -11.59 6.85 7.75
CA ALA A 326 -11.84 6.91 6.31
C ALA A 326 -13.31 7.18 5.98
N LEU A 327 -14.24 6.49 6.68
CA LEU A 327 -15.68 6.71 6.52
C LEU A 327 -16.09 8.12 6.96
N ALA A 328 -15.61 8.60 8.10
CA ALA A 328 -15.88 9.94 8.59
C ALA A 328 -15.38 11.01 7.61
N SER A 329 -14.19 10.80 7.03
CA SER A 329 -13.62 11.71 6.02
C SER A 329 -14.48 11.80 4.75
N ILE A 330 -14.94 10.66 4.22
CA ILE A 330 -15.81 10.63 3.04
C ILE A 330 -17.18 11.24 3.35
N GLN A 331 -17.77 10.88 4.50
CA GLN A 331 -19.05 11.42 4.95
C GLN A 331 -18.98 12.94 5.09
N ASN A 332 -17.89 13.47 5.67
CA ASN A 332 -17.69 14.90 5.79
C ASN A 332 -17.70 15.63 4.44
N LYS A 333 -17.14 15.02 3.38
CA LYS A 333 -17.24 15.59 2.03
C LYS A 333 -18.69 15.65 1.52
N LEU A 334 -19.51 14.63 1.80
CA LEU A 334 -20.94 14.67 1.48
C LEU A 334 -21.69 15.72 2.31
N ASP A 335 -21.34 15.87 3.59
CA ASP A 335 -21.96 16.87 4.47
C ASP A 335 -21.67 18.29 3.96
N LEU A 336 -20.44 18.56 3.48
CA LEU A 336 -20.09 19.80 2.79
C LEU A 336 -20.92 20.03 1.52
N MET A 337 -21.09 19.01 0.67
CA MET A 337 -21.89 19.13 -0.57
C MET A 337 -23.37 19.41 -0.28
N LYS A 338 -23.88 18.88 0.84
CA LYS A 338 -25.25 19.10 1.30
C LYS A 338 -25.43 20.34 2.16
N GLN A 339 -24.37 21.12 2.36
CA GLN A 339 -24.36 22.32 3.20
C GLN A 339 -24.73 22.04 4.67
N ASP A 340 -24.46 20.83 5.19
CA ASP A 340 -24.58 20.52 6.62
C ASP A 340 -23.30 21.00 7.35
N PHE A 341 -23.16 22.32 7.44
CA PHE A 341 -21.96 22.98 7.94
C PHE A 341 -21.69 22.69 9.42
N ARG A 342 -22.72 22.43 10.22
CA ARG A 342 -22.57 22.09 11.64
C ARG A 342 -21.78 20.80 11.82
N LYS A 343 -22.11 19.75 11.06
CA LYS A 343 -21.35 18.48 11.09
C LYS A 343 -19.96 18.68 10.53
N ALA A 344 -19.84 19.40 9.42
CA ALA A 344 -18.55 19.61 8.77
C ALA A 344 -17.55 20.38 9.66
N ARG A 345 -18.03 21.44 10.31
CA ARG A 345 -17.26 22.23 11.29
C ARG A 345 -16.77 21.35 12.44
N THR A 346 -17.64 20.50 12.99
CA THR A 346 -17.29 19.59 14.09
C THR A 346 -16.16 18.63 13.67
N TYR A 347 -16.23 18.08 12.46
CA TYR A 347 -15.18 17.19 11.92
C TYR A 347 -13.82 17.90 11.82
N TYR A 348 -13.78 19.10 11.22
CA TYR A 348 -12.52 19.82 11.05
C TYR A 348 -11.95 20.37 12.37
N MET A 349 -12.79 20.79 13.31
CA MET A 349 -12.34 21.20 14.65
C MET A 349 -11.70 20.03 15.42
N GLN A 350 -12.27 18.82 15.33
CA GLN A 350 -11.64 17.62 15.90
C GLN A 350 -10.28 17.34 15.26
N GLY A 351 -10.14 17.58 13.96
CA GLY A 351 -8.87 17.48 13.24
C GLY A 351 -7.80 18.42 13.82
N LEU A 352 -8.15 19.67 14.12
CA LEU A 352 -7.22 20.65 14.71
C LEU A 352 -6.72 20.24 16.10
N GLN A 353 -7.58 19.61 16.90
CA GLN A 353 -7.24 19.18 18.26
C GLN A 353 -6.35 17.93 18.32
N ALA A 354 -6.23 17.18 17.21
CA ALA A 354 -5.63 15.85 17.20
C ALA A 354 -4.11 15.79 16.98
N GLN A 355 -3.34 16.86 17.27
CA GLN A 355 -1.90 16.96 16.94
C GLN A 355 -1.61 16.63 15.47
N ALA A 356 -2.39 17.23 14.56
CA ALA A 356 -2.32 16.94 13.14
C ALA A 356 -1.03 17.48 12.50
N MET A 357 -0.57 16.83 11.42
CA MET A 357 0.57 17.30 10.63
C MET A 357 0.27 18.67 9.99
N PRO A 358 1.27 19.53 9.71
CA PRO A 358 1.05 20.87 9.14
C PRO A 358 0.10 20.89 7.94
N PHE A 359 0.26 19.93 7.03
CA PHE A 359 -0.63 19.73 5.90
C PHE A 359 -2.11 19.51 6.26
N GLN A 360 -2.40 18.73 7.30
CA GLN A 360 -3.77 18.48 7.76
C GLN A 360 -4.37 19.70 8.48
N LEU A 361 -3.52 20.49 9.15
CA LEU A 361 -3.91 21.76 9.75
C LEU A 361 -4.33 22.74 8.65
N VAL A 362 -3.52 22.90 7.59
CA VAL A 362 -3.86 23.76 6.45
C VAL A 362 -5.17 23.31 5.79
N ASP A 363 -5.36 22.00 5.55
CA ASP A 363 -6.63 21.47 5.00
C ASP A 363 -7.82 21.83 5.90
N SER A 364 -7.68 21.65 7.23
CA SER A 364 -8.75 21.95 8.18
C SER A 364 -9.07 23.44 8.26
N HIS A 365 -8.05 24.30 8.34
CA HIS A 365 -8.23 25.76 8.34
C HIS A 365 -8.88 26.24 7.04
N TYR A 366 -8.50 25.69 5.89
CA TYR A 366 -9.12 26.07 4.61
C TYR A 366 -10.62 25.81 4.59
N TYR A 367 -11.07 24.62 4.99
CA TYR A 367 -12.51 24.32 5.00
C TYR A 367 -13.28 25.03 6.11
N LEU A 368 -12.68 25.26 7.28
CA LEU A 368 -13.30 26.08 8.33
C LEU A 368 -13.48 27.52 7.84
N GLY A 369 -12.48 28.10 7.17
CA GLY A 369 -12.59 29.42 6.55
C GLY A 369 -13.70 29.49 5.50
N LEU A 370 -13.82 28.47 4.63
CA LEU A 370 -14.92 28.38 3.66
C LEU A 370 -16.29 28.31 4.33
N ILE A 371 -16.43 27.51 5.40
CA ILE A 371 -17.68 27.41 6.15
C ILE A 371 -18.05 28.76 6.77
N SER A 372 -17.12 29.40 7.49
CA SER A 372 -17.35 30.71 8.12
C SER A 372 -17.68 31.79 7.09
N PHE A 373 -17.02 31.77 5.92
CA PHE A 373 -17.30 32.71 4.84
C PHE A 373 -18.73 32.56 4.30
N VAL A 374 -19.20 31.32 4.10
CA VAL A 374 -20.58 31.04 3.66
C VAL A 374 -21.60 31.38 4.73
N GLU A 375 -21.27 31.16 6.01
CA GLU A 375 -22.08 31.55 7.17
C GLU A 375 -22.05 33.05 7.46
N GLN A 376 -21.32 33.84 6.65
CA GLN A 376 -21.14 35.29 6.77
C GLN A 376 -20.41 35.76 8.05
N ASP A 377 -19.70 34.86 8.72
CA ASP A 377 -18.75 35.22 9.79
C ASP A 377 -17.39 35.56 9.17
N MET A 378 -17.29 36.78 8.64
CA MET A 378 -16.09 37.25 7.92
C MET A 378 -14.85 37.32 8.83
N ARG A 379 -15.05 37.59 10.12
CA ARG A 379 -13.96 37.68 11.09
C ARG A 379 -13.35 36.31 11.35
N GLU A 380 -14.17 35.29 11.57
CA GLU A 380 -13.69 33.92 11.74
C GLU A 380 -13.08 33.39 10.43
N ALA A 381 -13.70 33.69 9.29
CA ALA A 381 -13.17 33.31 7.98
C ALA A 381 -11.76 33.90 7.74
N GLN A 382 -11.55 35.17 8.07
CA GLN A 382 -10.26 35.85 7.94
C GLN A 382 -9.16 35.17 8.77
N ILE A 383 -9.45 34.81 10.04
CA ILE A 383 -8.48 34.11 10.90
C ILE A 383 -8.04 32.79 10.26
N HIS A 384 -8.99 32.02 9.75
CA HIS A 384 -8.68 30.74 9.12
C HIS A 384 -7.92 30.89 7.80
N PHE A 385 -8.32 31.83 6.94
CA PHE A 385 -7.62 32.07 5.67
C PHE A 385 -6.21 32.62 5.87
N GLN A 386 -5.97 33.51 6.84
CA GLN A 386 -4.63 33.99 7.16
C GLN A 386 -3.67 32.84 7.52
N TYR A 387 -4.15 31.85 8.29
CA TYR A 387 -3.36 30.66 8.58
C TYR A 387 -2.98 29.89 7.30
N VAL A 388 -3.92 29.72 6.38
CA VAL A 388 -3.69 29.05 5.09
C VAL A 388 -2.68 29.83 4.23
N GLN A 389 -2.76 31.16 4.21
CA GLN A 389 -1.80 32.01 3.48
C GLN A 389 -0.37 31.83 3.99
N GLN A 390 -0.21 31.77 5.31
CA GLN A 390 1.09 31.65 5.98
C GLN A 390 1.69 30.24 5.85
N HIS A 391 0.87 29.19 5.92
CA HIS A 391 1.35 27.80 6.05
C HIS A 391 1.05 26.90 4.84
N GLY A 392 0.23 27.32 3.88
CA GLY A 392 -0.19 26.50 2.74
C GLY A 392 0.84 26.35 1.63
N ASN A 393 1.91 27.15 1.63
CA ASN A 393 3.02 27.12 0.67
C ASN A 393 2.56 27.01 -0.80
N ARG A 394 2.68 25.84 -1.46
CA ARG A 394 2.32 25.62 -2.87
C ARG A 394 1.01 24.84 -3.06
N MET A 395 0.24 24.64 -2.00
CA MET A 395 -1.10 24.07 -2.10
C MET A 395 -2.03 25.08 -2.77
N TYR A 396 -2.93 24.62 -3.64
CA TYR A 396 -3.92 25.49 -4.31
C TYR A 396 -4.83 26.25 -3.32
N PHE A 397 -4.94 25.74 -2.09
CA PHE A 397 -5.65 26.40 -1.00
C PHE A 397 -5.14 27.80 -0.73
N LYS A 398 -3.83 28.04 -0.87
CA LYS A 398 -3.24 29.35 -0.66
C LYS A 398 -3.79 30.37 -1.65
N GLU A 399 -3.70 30.05 -2.94
CA GLU A 399 -4.20 30.90 -4.02
C GLU A 399 -5.71 31.20 -3.85
N LYS A 400 -6.51 30.18 -3.48
CA LYS A 400 -7.93 30.39 -3.21
C LYS A 400 -8.17 31.24 -1.96
N ALA A 401 -7.42 31.00 -0.88
CA ALA A 401 -7.52 31.78 0.35
C ALA A 401 -7.14 33.25 0.12
N ASP A 402 -6.14 33.53 -0.72
CA ASP A 402 -5.76 34.88 -1.14
C ASP A 402 -6.96 35.59 -1.80
N SER A 403 -7.63 34.94 -2.74
CA SER A 403 -8.82 35.49 -3.41
C SER A 403 -10.01 35.73 -2.46
N PHE A 404 -10.27 34.81 -1.52
CA PHE A 404 -11.30 35.04 -0.50
C PHE A 404 -10.94 36.19 0.43
N MET A 405 -9.66 36.34 0.79
CA MET A 405 -9.21 37.43 1.64
C MET A 405 -9.37 38.79 0.95
N GLU A 406 -9.05 38.91 -0.33
CA GLU A 406 -9.30 40.12 -1.11
C GLU A 406 -10.79 40.50 -1.09
N THR A 407 -11.67 39.51 -1.21
CA THR A 407 -13.12 39.72 -1.16
C THR A 407 -13.58 40.23 0.20
N ILE A 408 -13.10 39.63 1.29
CA ILE A 408 -13.43 40.05 2.66
C ILE A 408 -12.97 41.50 2.90
N LEU A 409 -11.74 41.84 2.52
CA LEU A 409 -11.20 43.20 2.69
C LEU A 409 -11.98 44.24 1.89
N ALA A 410 -12.43 43.90 0.68
CA ALA A 410 -13.26 44.78 -0.13
C ALA A 410 -14.63 45.03 0.52
N LEU A 411 -15.23 44.01 1.14
CA LEU A 411 -16.49 44.13 1.87
C LEU A 411 -16.34 44.98 3.15
N GLU A 412 -15.24 44.80 3.90
CA GLU A 412 -14.94 45.61 5.08
C GLU A 412 -14.81 47.08 4.71
N LYS A 413 -14.04 47.39 3.67
CA LYS A 413 -13.85 48.77 3.19
C LYS A 413 -15.16 49.42 2.71
N ALA A 414 -15.98 48.68 1.97
CA ALA A 414 -17.28 49.18 1.51
C ALA A 414 -18.23 49.47 2.68
N ASN A 415 -18.19 48.66 3.75
CA ASN A 415 -18.98 48.90 4.95
C ASN A 415 -18.47 50.13 5.71
N GLU A 416 -17.15 50.31 5.85
CA GLU A 416 -16.56 51.50 6.49
C GLU A 416 -16.94 52.81 5.77
N GLU A 417 -16.92 52.81 4.43
CA GLU A 417 -17.34 53.96 3.61
C GLU A 417 -18.85 54.27 3.79
N ALA A 418 -19.70 53.23 3.88
CA ALA A 418 -21.14 53.39 4.09
C ALA A 418 -21.50 53.92 5.49
N TYR A 419 -20.76 53.53 6.54
CA TYR A 419 -20.95 54.07 7.89
C TYR A 419 -20.40 55.50 8.03
N GLY A 420 -19.30 55.85 7.35
CA GLY A 420 -18.75 57.20 7.34
C GLY A 420 -19.64 58.24 6.65
N GLU A 421 -20.41 57.84 5.62
CA GLU A 421 -21.42 58.71 4.99
C GLU A 421 -22.67 58.92 5.86
N GLN A 422 -23.00 57.99 6.76
CA GLN A 422 -24.13 58.14 7.68
C GLN A 422 -23.83 59.03 8.90
N GLU A 423 -22.56 59.16 9.31
CA GLU A 423 -22.16 60.08 10.40
C GLU A 423 -21.95 61.52 9.92
N THR A 424 -21.91 61.75 8.61
CA THR A 424 -21.71 63.08 8.00
C THR A 424 -23.02 63.73 7.49
N LEU A 425 -24.15 63.03 7.61
CA LEU A 425 -25.53 63.51 7.44
C LEU A 425 -26.19 63.75 8.80
#